data_AF-A0A954B981-F1
#
_entry.id   AF-A0A954B981-F1
#
_cell.length_a   1.000
_cell.length_b   1.000
_cell.length_c   1.000
_cell.angle_alpha   90.00
_cell.angle_beta   90.00
_cell.angle_gamma   90.00
#
_symmetry.space_group_name_H-M   'P 1'
#
loop_
_entity.id
_entity.type
_entity.pdbx_description
1 polymer ?
#
loop_
_entity_poly.entity_id
_entity_poly.type
_entity_poly.pdbx_seq_one_letter_code
_entity_poly.pdbx_strand_id
1 'polypeptide(L)'
;MSGELGTIGRGIQHPGADDVRNDNVLLDDVRGAERRLVPAGTDIGAAVAELADNVTARGSAPYIIPGGVSNEIGALGYVDAALGELSQANQPDLKIDHIVHAAGAAGSQALQEANVL
;
A
#
# COMPACT_ATOMS: atom_id res chain seq x y z
N MET A 1 16.00 -14.68 -21.82
CA MET A 1 15.42 -14.82 -20.48
C MET A 1 15.41 -13.43 -19.85
N SER A 2 14.36 -12.65 -20.10
CA SER A 2 14.12 -11.37 -19.43
C SER A 2 13.12 -11.68 -18.31
N GLY A 3 13.62 -11.85 -17.10
CA GLY A 3 12.78 -11.99 -15.91
C GLY A 3 12.57 -10.60 -15.34
N GLU A 4 11.33 -10.14 -15.31
CA GLU A 4 10.96 -8.84 -14.74
C GLU A 4 11.20 -8.87 -13.21
N LEU A 5 11.85 -7.83 -12.70
CA LEU A 5 12.15 -7.63 -11.27
C LEU A 5 10.98 -6.87 -10.61
N GLY A 6 10.43 -7.39 -9.52
CA GLY A 6 9.51 -6.67 -8.63
C GLY A 6 10.24 -6.11 -7.41
N THR A 7 9.64 -5.18 -6.66
CA THR A 7 10.20 -4.64 -5.41
C THR A 7 9.46 -5.25 -4.22
N ILE A 8 10.16 -5.63 -3.15
CA ILE A 8 9.52 -6.02 -1.89
C ILE A 8 8.73 -4.81 -1.38
N GLY A 9 7.41 -4.91 -1.39
CA GLY A 9 6.47 -3.84 -1.03
C GLY A 9 5.65 -3.25 -2.19
N ARG A 10 6.03 -3.48 -3.46
CA ARG A 10 5.23 -3.13 -4.65
C ARG A 10 5.50 -4.08 -5.82
N GLY A 11 4.43 -4.66 -6.39
CA GLY A 11 4.50 -5.38 -7.66
C GLY A 11 4.61 -4.39 -8.83
N ILE A 12 5.78 -4.32 -9.47
CA ILE A 12 5.94 -3.62 -10.75
C ILE A 12 5.65 -4.65 -11.83
N GLN A 13 4.51 -4.50 -12.52
CA GLN A 13 4.05 -5.49 -13.51
C GLN A 13 4.77 -5.37 -14.85
N HIS A 14 5.49 -4.27 -15.11
CA HIS A 14 6.33 -4.06 -16.29
C HIS A 14 7.48 -3.07 -15.97
N PRO A 15 8.68 -3.53 -15.61
CA PRO A 15 9.80 -2.63 -15.34
C PRO A 15 10.51 -2.25 -16.64
N GLY A 16 10.25 -1.05 -17.15
CA GLY A 16 11.20 -0.39 -18.05
C GLY A 16 12.49 -0.03 -17.29
N ALA A 17 13.62 0.10 -18.00
CA ALA A 17 14.89 0.54 -17.39
C ALA A 17 14.77 1.90 -16.67
N ASP A 18 13.78 2.72 -17.09
CA ASP A 18 13.48 4.03 -16.53
C ASP A 18 12.53 3.97 -15.31
N ASP A 19 11.73 2.91 -15.16
CA ASP A 19 10.73 2.78 -14.07
C ASP A 19 11.36 2.50 -12.70
N VAL A 20 12.60 2.02 -12.69
CA VAL A 20 13.34 1.72 -11.46
C VAL A 20 13.97 2.97 -10.82
N ARG A 21 13.92 4.11 -11.53
CA ARG A 21 14.54 5.39 -11.12
C ARG A 21 13.66 6.60 -11.41
N ASN A 22 12.35 6.43 -11.52
CA ASN A 22 11.41 7.51 -11.76
C ASN A 22 10.19 7.46 -10.81
N ASP A 23 9.47 8.58 -10.69
CA ASP A 23 8.25 8.73 -9.89
C ASP A 23 8.38 8.33 -8.41
N ASN A 24 7.43 7.56 -7.88
CA ASN A 24 7.39 7.16 -6.47
C ASN A 24 8.62 6.35 -6.05
N VAL A 25 9.23 5.61 -6.99
CA VAL A 25 10.45 4.83 -6.70
C VAL A 25 11.64 5.75 -6.47
N LEU A 26 11.69 6.90 -7.15
CA LEU A 26 12.69 7.93 -6.88
C LEU A 26 12.49 8.56 -5.50
N LEU A 27 11.25 8.71 -5.04
CA LEU A 27 10.98 9.24 -3.68
C LEU A 27 11.54 8.32 -2.60
N ASP A 28 11.56 7.00 -2.81
CA ASP A 28 12.20 6.06 -1.89
C ASP A 28 13.71 6.33 -1.78
N ASP A 29 14.39 6.58 -2.92
CA ASP A 29 15.81 6.98 -2.93
C ASP A 29 16.05 8.29 -2.19
N VAL A 30 15.24 9.32 -2.47
CA VAL A 30 15.35 10.64 -1.82
C VAL A 30 15.13 10.55 -0.31
N ARG A 31 14.25 9.65 0.13
CA ARG A 31 13.96 9.41 1.55
C ARG A 31 14.93 8.43 2.21
N GLY A 32 15.87 7.85 1.46
CA GLY A 32 16.85 6.90 1.97
C GLY A 32 16.27 5.53 2.33
N ALA A 33 15.15 5.14 1.72
CA ALA A 33 14.54 3.85 1.93
C ALA A 33 15.35 2.74 1.24
N GLU A 34 15.63 1.66 1.97
CA GLU A 34 16.28 0.47 1.42
C GLU A 34 15.26 -0.32 0.57
N ARG A 35 15.63 -0.67 -0.66
CA ARG A 35 14.79 -1.45 -1.58
C ARG A 35 15.42 -2.80 -1.86
N ARG A 36 14.62 -3.86 -1.80
CA ARG A 36 15.00 -5.20 -2.27
C ARG A 36 14.15 -5.55 -3.48
N LEU A 37 14.80 -5.88 -4.59
CA LEU A 37 14.13 -6.40 -5.78
C LEU A 37 14.06 -7.93 -5.69
N VAL A 38 12.92 -8.51 -6.08
CA VAL A 38 12.66 -9.95 -6.13
C VAL A 38 12.15 -10.34 -7.51
N PRO A 39 12.42 -11.55 -8.02
CA PRO A 39 11.87 -12.00 -9.30
C PRO A 39 10.34 -11.98 -9.32
N ALA A 40 9.75 -11.67 -10.48
CA ALA A 40 8.30 -11.84 -10.68
C ALA A 40 7.83 -13.26 -10.29
N GLY A 41 6.66 -13.35 -9.65
CA GLY A 41 6.12 -14.62 -9.14
C GLY A 41 6.69 -15.09 -7.80
N THR A 42 7.61 -14.33 -7.19
CA THR A 42 8.04 -14.57 -5.81
C THR A 42 6.84 -14.42 -4.86
N ASP A 43 6.73 -15.33 -3.88
CA ASP A 43 5.83 -15.13 -2.74
C ASP A 43 6.34 -13.94 -1.91
N ILE A 44 5.67 -12.80 -2.09
CA ILE A 44 6.02 -11.55 -1.42
C ILE A 44 5.87 -11.68 0.09
N GLY A 45 4.89 -12.45 0.58
CA GLY A 45 4.69 -12.66 2.02
C GLY A 45 5.89 -13.36 2.64
N ALA A 46 6.34 -14.45 2.01
CA ALA A 46 7.54 -15.17 2.46
C ALA A 46 8.81 -14.30 2.38
N ALA A 47 8.99 -13.53 1.29
CA ALA A 47 10.14 -12.65 1.13
C ALA A 47 10.18 -11.50 2.17
N VAL A 48 9.02 -10.96 2.54
CA VAL A 48 8.90 -9.95 3.60
C VAL A 48 9.20 -10.56 4.98
N ALA A 49 8.72 -11.77 5.26
CA ALA A 49 9.02 -12.47 6.52
C ALA A 49 10.53 -12.72 6.68
N GLU A 50 11.20 -13.20 5.63
CA GLU A 50 12.66 -13.39 5.62
C GLU A 50 13.39 -12.05 5.85
N LEU A 51 12.92 -10.95 5.26
CA LEU A 51 13.50 -9.63 5.48
C LEU A 51 13.34 -9.18 6.94
N ALA A 52 12.16 -9.40 7.54
CA ALA A 52 11.91 -9.08 8.94
C ALA A 52 12.82 -9.87 9.88
N ASP A 53 13.03 -11.17 9.64
CA ASP A 53 13.96 -11.98 10.43
C ASP A 53 15.39 -11.44 10.37
N ASN A 54 15.85 -11.04 9.18
CA ASN A 54 17.16 -10.43 9.00
C ASN A 54 17.29 -9.08 9.72
N VAL A 55 16.25 -8.24 9.71
CA VAL A 55 16.22 -6.97 10.44
C VAL A 55 16.25 -7.23 11.96
N THR A 56 15.53 -8.25 12.43
CA THR A 56 15.52 -8.67 13.83
C THR A 56 16.88 -9.17 14.28
N ALA A 57 17.55 -9.99 13.47
CA ALA A 57 18.89 -10.49 13.75
C ALA A 57 19.95 -9.37 13.86
N ARG A 58 19.71 -8.22 13.21
CA ARG A 58 20.54 -7.01 13.35
C ARG A 58 20.22 -6.18 14.60
N GLY A 59 19.34 -6.66 15.47
CA GLY A 59 18.98 -6.03 16.74
C GLY A 59 17.89 -4.96 16.63
N SER A 60 17.16 -4.92 15.52
CA SER A 60 16.03 -4.00 15.32
C SER A 60 14.67 -4.71 15.53
N ALA A 61 13.59 -3.95 15.66
CA ALA A 61 12.23 -4.49 15.77
C ALA A 61 11.42 -4.08 14.52
N PRO A 62 11.35 -4.91 13.47
CA PRO A 62 10.64 -4.58 12.24
C PRO A 62 9.12 -4.55 12.45
N TYR A 63 8.45 -3.63 11.76
CA TYR A 63 6.99 -3.62 11.63
C TYR A 63 6.62 -3.91 10.17
N ILE A 64 5.89 -4.99 9.93
CA ILE A 64 5.49 -5.39 8.58
C ILE A 64 4.21 -4.63 8.20
N ILE A 65 4.32 -3.82 7.15
CA ILE A 65 3.17 -3.14 6.54
C ILE A 65 2.73 -3.98 5.34
N PRO A 66 1.50 -4.55 5.35
CA PRO A 66 1.01 -5.33 4.22
C PRO A 66 0.76 -4.43 3.00
N GLY A 67 0.71 -5.04 1.81
CA GLY A 67 0.41 -4.34 0.57
C GLY A 67 -0.86 -3.48 0.70
N GLY A 68 -0.76 -2.20 0.33
CA GLY A 68 -1.86 -1.24 0.41
C GLY A 68 -2.34 -0.89 1.82
N VAL A 69 -1.58 -1.24 2.86
CA VAL A 69 -1.95 -1.01 4.27
C VAL A 69 -3.29 -1.69 4.64
N SER A 70 -3.57 -2.82 4.00
CA SER A 70 -4.78 -3.62 4.26
C SER A 70 -4.66 -4.41 5.56
N ASN A 71 -4.75 -3.73 6.69
CA ASN A 71 -4.89 -4.33 8.02
C ASN A 71 -5.94 -3.58 8.85
N GLU A 72 -6.23 -4.11 10.04
CA GLU A 72 -7.19 -3.53 10.99
C GLU A 72 -6.86 -2.08 11.37
N ILE A 73 -5.57 -1.70 11.43
CA ILE A 73 -5.15 -0.33 11.72
C ILE A 73 -5.39 0.58 10.51
N GLY A 74 -5.04 0.15 9.31
CA GLY A 74 -5.28 0.89 8.06
C GLY A 74 -6.76 1.10 7.78
N ALA A 75 -7.60 0.14 8.18
CA ALA A 75 -9.06 0.26 8.11
C ALA A 75 -9.59 1.49 8.85
N LEU A 76 -9.03 1.79 10.02
CA LEU A 76 -9.45 2.92 10.84
C LEU A 76 -9.25 4.26 10.10
N GLY A 77 -8.24 4.36 9.24
CA GLY A 77 -8.04 5.56 8.42
C GLY A 77 -9.21 5.83 7.47
N TYR A 78 -9.84 4.79 6.92
CA TYR A 78 -11.03 4.93 6.07
C TYR A 78 -12.28 5.26 6.87
N VAL A 79 -12.40 4.75 8.10
CA VAL A 79 -13.49 5.15 9.02
C VAL A 79 -13.42 6.65 9.31
N ASP A 80 -12.22 7.14 9.62
CA ASP A 80 -12.01 8.56 9.93
C ASP A 80 -12.29 9.45 8.70
N ALA A 81 -11.88 8.99 7.51
CA ALA A 81 -12.21 9.64 6.24
C ALA A 81 -13.73 9.71 6.02
N ALA A 82 -14.46 8.61 6.21
CA ALA A 82 -15.92 8.58 6.07
C ALA A 82 -16.63 9.50 7.07
N LEU A 83 -16.16 9.55 8.33
CA LEU A 83 -16.70 10.49 9.32
C LEU A 83 -16.47 11.95 8.92
N GLY A 84 -15.29 12.27 8.37
CA GLY A 84 -14.99 13.57 7.80
C GLY A 84 -15.92 13.95 6.65
N GLU A 85 -16.18 13.02 5.73
CA GLU A 85 -17.11 13.19 4.62
C GLU A 85 -18.54 13.44 5.12
N LEU A 86 -19.03 12.68 6.12
CA LEU A 86 -20.34 12.91 6.74
C LEU A 86 -20.45 14.32 7.37
N SER A 87 -19.39 14.77 8.05
CA SER A 87 -19.36 16.11 8.65
C SER A 87 -19.49 17.20 7.59
N GLN A 88 -18.83 17.03 6.44
CA GLN A 88 -18.91 17.96 5.31
C GLN A 88 -20.26 17.88 4.60
N ALA A 89 -20.81 16.68 4.41
CA ALA A 89 -22.09 16.43 3.77
C ALA A 89 -23.28 17.03 4.57
N ASN A 90 -23.13 17.14 5.89
CA ASN A 90 -24.14 17.76 6.74
C ASN A 90 -24.09 19.30 6.75
N GLN A 91 -23.20 19.93 5.97
CA GLN A 91 -23.24 21.37 5.78
C GLN A 91 -24.46 21.77 4.93
N PRO A 92 -25.16 22.85 5.28
CA PRO A 92 -26.48 23.18 4.73
C PRO A 92 -26.52 23.41 3.21
N ASP A 93 -25.37 23.62 2.57
CA ASP A 93 -25.27 23.95 1.14
C ASP A 93 -24.63 22.83 0.29
N LEU A 94 -24.42 21.61 0.84
CA LEU A 94 -23.81 20.49 0.10
C LEU A 94 -24.75 19.27 0.05
N LYS A 95 -25.34 19.01 -1.12
CA LYS A 95 -26.09 17.79 -1.39
C LYS A 95 -25.19 16.78 -2.12
N ILE A 96 -24.94 15.63 -1.51
CA ILE A 96 -24.18 14.53 -2.12
C ILE A 96 -25.16 13.48 -2.65
N ASP A 97 -25.22 13.32 -3.97
CA ASP A 97 -26.05 12.29 -4.61
C ASP A 97 -25.29 10.97 -4.85
N HIS A 98 -23.96 11.05 -5.06
CA HIS A 98 -23.11 9.88 -5.36
C HIS A 98 -21.69 10.07 -4.81
N ILE A 99 -21.10 8.97 -4.35
CA ILE A 99 -19.67 8.87 -4.00
C ILE A 99 -19.05 7.81 -4.92
N VAL A 100 -17.90 8.13 -5.50
CA VAL A 100 -17.13 7.21 -6.35
C VAL A 100 -15.73 7.11 -5.78
N HIS A 101 -15.27 5.89 -5.50
CA HIS A 101 -13.92 5.64 -5.00
C HIS A 101 -13.18 4.64 -5.89
N ALA A 102 -11.86 4.79 -5.97
CA ALA A 102 -11.01 3.88 -6.73
C ALA A 102 -10.95 2.52 -6.04
N ALA A 103 -11.08 1.46 -6.82
CA ALA A 103 -11.18 0.09 -6.38
C ALA A 103 -9.92 -0.71 -6.75
N GLY A 104 -9.03 -0.91 -5.79
CA GLY A 104 -7.80 -1.69 -5.97
C GLY A 104 -7.80 -2.95 -5.11
N ALA A 105 -7.12 -4.00 -5.59
CA ALA A 105 -6.97 -5.30 -4.93
C ALA A 105 -6.26 -5.27 -3.56
N ALA A 106 -5.80 -4.10 -3.10
CA ALA A 106 -5.03 -3.92 -1.88
C ALA A 106 -5.69 -2.93 -0.88
N GLY A 107 -7.02 -2.90 -0.80
CA GLY A 107 -7.71 -2.41 0.40
C GLY A 107 -8.71 -1.29 0.22
N SER A 108 -8.75 -0.57 -0.90
CA SER A 108 -9.64 0.59 -1.01
C SER A 108 -11.13 0.24 -1.05
N GLN A 109 -11.50 -0.91 -1.62
CA GLN A 109 -12.89 -1.41 -1.59
C GLN A 109 -13.20 -2.23 -0.32
N ALA A 110 -12.30 -3.13 0.08
CA ALA A 110 -12.54 -4.01 1.23
C ALA A 110 -12.65 -3.24 2.56
N LEU A 111 -12.12 -2.01 2.64
CA LEU A 111 -12.15 -1.18 3.84
C LEU A 111 -13.41 -0.30 3.95
N GLN A 112 -14.07 0.08 2.84
CA GLN A 112 -15.34 0.81 2.89
C GLN A 112 -16.55 -0.10 3.13
N GLU A 113 -16.50 -1.38 2.69
CA GLU A 113 -17.64 -2.30 2.82
C GLU A 113 -17.80 -2.92 4.23
N ALA A 114 -16.93 -2.61 5.20
CA ALA A 114 -17.00 -3.18 6.54
C ALA A 114 -18.07 -2.56 7.47
N ASN A 115 -18.89 -1.59 7.03
CA ASN A 115 -19.96 -1.06 7.89
C ASN A 115 -21.17 -0.42 7.18
N VAL A 116 -21.63 -1.00 6.07
CA VAL A 116 -22.97 -0.66 5.54
C VAL A 116 -23.77 -1.94 5.26
N LEU A 117 -23.86 -2.83 6.25
CA LEU A 117 -24.98 -3.77 6.46
C LEU A 117 -25.12 -4.09 7.95
#